data_AF-G1WIY5-F1
#
_entry.id   AF-G1WIY5-F1
#
_cell.length_a   1.000
_cell.length_b   1.000
_cell.length_c   1.000
_cell.angle_alpha   90.00
_cell.angle_beta   90.00
_cell.angle_gamma   90.00
#
_symmetry.space_group_name_H-M   'P 1'
#
loop_
_entity.id
_entity.type
_entity.pdbx_description
1 polymer ?
#
loop_
_entity_poly.entity_id
_entity_poly.type
_entity_poly.pdbx_seq_one_letter_code
_entity_poly.pdbx_strand_id
1 'polypeptide(L)'
;MLDVTKTVISWLIDNGVDAYCEVPPDRPREFCVVQRTGGGRTGVVCSPTAAVDCWAATQLEANTLGGKVERLLAEMPDGIDNVFTCEINSFYENPDPDTGSPRVSLFCVLQTND
;
A
#
# COMPACT_ATOMS: atom_id res chain seq x y z
N MET A 1 -6.97 17.62 -4.24
CA MET A 1 -7.07 16.18 -3.98
C MET A 1 -5.75 15.47 -4.21
N LEU A 2 -5.15 15.01 -3.12
CA LEU A 2 -3.97 14.13 -3.12
C LEU A 2 -4.26 12.82 -3.90
N ASP A 3 -3.33 12.43 -4.78
CA ASP A 3 -3.38 11.13 -5.45
C ASP A 3 -2.84 10.06 -4.51
N VAL A 4 -3.73 9.28 -3.91
CA VAL A 4 -3.37 8.25 -2.92
C VAL A 4 -2.45 7.19 -3.49
N THR A 5 -2.65 6.79 -4.74
CA THR A 5 -1.84 5.73 -5.36
C THR A 5 -0.43 6.23 -5.58
N LYS A 6 -0.27 7.43 -6.18
CA LYS A 6 1.05 8.02 -6.37
C LYS A 6 1.76 8.29 -5.04
N THR A 7 1.03 8.80 -4.04
CA THR A 7 1.58 9.14 -2.73
C THR A 7 2.11 7.92 -2.01
N VAL A 8 1.30 6.85 -1.93
CA VAL A 8 1.69 5.59 -1.28
C VAL A 8 2.86 4.93 -2.03
N ILE A 9 2.86 4.92 -3.37
CA ILE A 9 3.98 4.38 -4.14
C ILE A 9 5.28 5.15 -3.84
N SER A 10 5.23 6.49 -3.90
CA SER A 10 6.42 7.33 -3.69
C SER A 10 6.97 7.13 -2.28
N TRP A 11 6.09 7.10 -1.27
CA TRP A 11 6.46 6.84 0.11
C TRP A 11 7.17 5.49 0.30
N LEU A 12 6.65 4.43 -0.30
CA LEU A 12 7.25 3.10 -0.20
C LEU A 12 8.62 3.06 -0.89
N ILE A 13 8.75 3.67 -2.08
CA ILE A 13 10.02 3.76 -2.81
C ILE A 13 11.06 4.53 -2.00
N ASP A 14 10.69 5.70 -1.45
CA ASP A 14 11.59 6.53 -0.66
C ASP A 14 12.07 5.82 0.62
N ASN A 15 11.33 4.80 1.07
CA ASN A 15 11.66 3.94 2.21
C ASN A 15 12.18 2.55 1.81
N GLY A 16 12.65 2.39 0.57
CA GLY A 16 13.34 1.19 0.11
C GLY A 16 12.43 -0.02 -0.06
N VAL A 17 11.21 0.19 -0.55
CA VAL A 17 10.29 -0.86 -1.01
C VAL A 17 9.94 -0.58 -2.47
N ASP A 18 10.26 -1.51 -3.35
CA ASP A 18 9.85 -1.43 -4.76
C ASP A 18 8.33 -1.45 -4.84
N ALA A 19 7.73 -0.40 -5.39
CA ALA A 19 6.28 -0.24 -5.46
C ALA A 19 5.83 0.24 -6.85
N TYR A 20 4.73 -0.32 -7.33
CA TYR A 20 4.20 -0.08 -8.67
C TYR A 20 2.68 0.12 -8.64
N CYS A 21 2.11 0.71 -9.68
CA CYS A 21 0.65 0.81 -9.84
C CYS A 21 0.02 -0.46 -10.43
N GLU A 22 0.82 -1.29 -11.09
CA GLU A 22 0.44 -2.56 -11.70
C GLU A 22 1.57 -3.57 -11.51
N VAL A 23 1.25 -4.86 -11.65
CA VAL A 23 2.27 -5.91 -11.56
C VAL A 23 3.26 -5.74 -12.73
N PRO A 24 4.55 -5.51 -12.48
CA PRO A 24 5.52 -5.34 -13.55
C PRO A 24 5.66 -6.63 -14.38
N PRO A 25 5.90 -6.54 -15.69
CA PRO A 25 6.08 -7.71 -16.55
C PRO A 25 7.32 -8.52 -16.12
N ASP A 26 8.42 -7.82 -15.79
CA ASP A 26 9.61 -8.40 -15.18
C ASP A 26 9.52 -8.21 -13.67
N ARG A 27 8.97 -9.23 -12.98
CA ARG A 27 8.71 -9.17 -11.54
C ARG A 27 10.01 -9.20 -10.73
N PRO A 28 10.27 -8.19 -9.86
CA PRO A 28 11.29 -8.31 -8.83
C PRO A 28 11.00 -9.50 -7.90
N ARG A 29 12.01 -9.92 -7.14
CA ARG A 29 11.85 -11.00 -6.14
C ARG A 29 10.79 -10.65 -5.10
N GLU A 30 10.74 -9.38 -4.70
CA GLU A 30 9.75 -8.82 -3.78
C GLU A 30 9.36 -7.42 -4.25
N PHE A 31 8.07 -7.09 -4.19
CA PHE A 31 7.56 -5.78 -4.60
C PHE A 31 6.14 -5.55 -4.08
N CYS A 32 5.68 -4.30 -4.15
CA CYS A 32 4.31 -3.93 -3.84
C CYS A 32 3.56 -3.44 -5.08
N VAL A 33 2.26 -3.73 -5.14
CA VAL A 33 1.32 -3.09 -6.07
C VAL A 33 0.32 -2.29 -5.28
N VAL A 34 0.12 -1.03 -5.66
CA VAL A 34 -0.77 -0.10 -4.96
C VAL A 34 -1.93 0.27 -5.86
N GLN A 35 -3.15 0.09 -5.38
CA GLN A 35 -4.36 0.41 -6.12
C GLN A 35 -5.34 1.19 -5.26
N ARG A 36 -5.90 2.28 -5.80
CA ARG A 36 -7.02 2.95 -5.14
C ARG A 36 -8.25 2.05 -5.21
N THR A 37 -8.84 1.78 -4.05
CA THR A 37 -10.04 0.91 -3.93
C THR A 37 -11.29 1.69 -3.55
N GLY A 38 -11.15 2.96 -3.17
CA GLY A 38 -12.30 3.83 -2.92
C GLY A 38 -11.94 5.11 -2.21
N GLY A 39 -12.82 5.49 -1.29
CA GLY A 39 -12.69 6.65 -0.43
C GLY A 39 -13.82 7.65 -0.57
N GLY A 40 -13.86 8.61 0.36
CA GLY A 40 -14.90 9.63 0.45
C GLY A 40 -14.33 11.03 0.66
N ARG A 41 -15.23 12.00 0.75
CA ARG A 41 -14.92 13.38 1.13
C ARG A 41 -16.02 13.93 2.01
N THR A 42 -15.63 14.55 3.13
CA THR A 42 -16.53 15.24 4.06
C THR A 42 -15.99 16.63 4.30
N GLY A 43 -16.61 17.64 3.69
CA GLY A 43 -16.08 19.01 3.68
C GLY A 43 -14.73 19.07 2.95
N VAL A 44 -13.70 19.57 3.63
CA VAL A 44 -12.32 19.67 3.11
C VAL A 44 -11.48 18.41 3.35
N VAL A 45 -11.97 17.48 4.17
CA VAL A 45 -11.27 16.24 4.51
C VAL A 45 -11.60 15.17 3.48
N CYS A 46 -10.56 14.61 2.87
CA CYS A 46 -10.64 13.47 1.97
C CYS A 46 -10.16 12.20 2.68
N SER A 47 -10.84 11.09 2.44
CA SER A 47 -10.53 9.79 3.03
C SER A 47 -10.30 8.72 1.97
N PRO A 48 -9.25 8.84 1.13
CA PRO A 48 -8.98 7.86 0.09
C PRO A 48 -8.58 6.51 0.69
N THR A 49 -8.98 5.42 0.02
CA THR A 49 -8.64 4.05 0.41
C THR A 49 -7.77 3.42 -0.66
N ALA A 50 -6.70 2.74 -0.26
CA ALA A 50 -5.84 1.98 -1.15
C ALA A 50 -5.63 0.54 -0.64
N ALA A 51 -5.57 -0.40 -1.57
CA ALA A 51 -5.00 -1.71 -1.34
C ALA A 51 -3.50 -1.66 -1.65
N VAL A 52 -2.71 -2.35 -0.84
CA VAL A 52 -1.29 -2.59 -1.07
C VAL A 52 -1.07 -4.09 -1.06
N ASP A 53 -0.66 -4.63 -2.20
CA ASP A 53 -0.41 -6.04 -2.42
C ASP A 53 1.11 -6.29 -2.37
N CYS A 54 1.57 -6.98 -1.35
CA CYS A 54 2.97 -7.34 -1.13
C CYS A 54 3.26 -8.72 -1.69
N TRP A 55 4.05 -8.78 -2.77
CA TRP A 55 4.46 -10.00 -3.45
C TRP A 55 5.85 -10.41 -3.02
N ALA A 56 6.08 -11.71 -2.90
CA ALA A 56 7.41 -12.26 -2.64
C ALA A 56 7.55 -13.70 -3.18
N ALA A 57 8.77 -14.26 -3.10
CA ALA A 57 9.04 -15.62 -3.55
C ALA A 57 8.41 -16.72 -2.65
N THR A 58 8.14 -16.41 -1.39
CA THR A 58 7.48 -17.35 -0.44
C THR A 58 6.45 -16.62 0.42
N GLN A 59 5.49 -17.36 0.99
CA GLN A 59 4.44 -16.78 1.84
C GLN A 59 5.03 -16.15 3.12
N LEU A 60 6.10 -16.72 3.66
CA LEU A 60 6.82 -16.16 4.80
C LEU A 60 7.45 -14.80 4.46
N GLU A 61 8.07 -14.69 3.29
CA GLU A 61 8.64 -13.44 2.82
C GLU A 61 7.55 -12.41 2.49
N ALA A 62 6.42 -12.82 1.93
CA ALA A 62 5.29 -11.94 1.66
C ALA A 62 4.70 -11.36 2.96
N ASN A 63 4.56 -12.19 4.00
CA ASN A 63 4.16 -11.73 5.34
C ASN A 63 5.20 -10.77 5.95
N THR A 64 6.49 -11.06 5.78
CA THR A 64 7.58 -10.20 6.28
C THR A 64 7.58 -8.83 5.59
N LEU A 65 7.44 -8.81 4.26
CA LEU A 65 7.29 -7.58 3.48
C LEU A 65 6.02 -6.83 3.88
N GLY A 66 4.89 -7.54 4.02
CA GLY A 66 3.63 -6.98 4.47
C GLY A 66 3.76 -6.27 5.82
N GLY A 67 4.40 -6.88 6.80
CA GLY A 67 4.63 -6.25 8.11
C GLY A 67 5.55 -5.03 8.05
N LYS A 68 6.57 -5.04 7.18
CA LYS A 68 7.39 -3.85 6.90
C LYS A 68 6.54 -2.72 6.31
N VAL A 69 5.71 -3.03 5.33
CA VAL A 69 4.83 -2.07 4.65
C VAL A 69 3.77 -1.51 5.59
N GLU A 70 3.13 -2.35 6.40
CA GLU A 70 2.18 -1.92 7.44
C GLU A 70 2.79 -0.85 8.35
N ARG A 71 4.00 -1.11 8.85
CA ARG A 71 4.73 -0.16 9.68
C ARG A 71 5.04 1.15 8.95
N LEU A 72 5.55 1.07 7.71
CA LEU A 72 5.86 2.25 6.91
C LEU A 72 4.60 3.08 6.65
N LEU A 73 3.47 2.45 6.34
CA LEU A 73 2.21 3.16 6.13
C LEU A 73 1.73 3.85 7.42
N ALA A 74 1.86 3.20 8.57
CA ALA A 74 1.51 3.80 9.86
C ALA A 74 2.39 5.03 10.21
N GLU A 75 3.65 5.06 9.76
CA GLU A 75 4.59 6.17 9.93
C GLU A 75 4.38 7.30 8.89
N MET A 76 3.59 7.07 7.84
CA MET A 76 3.38 8.03 6.73
C MET A 76 2.94 9.44 7.17
N PRO A 77 2.02 9.62 8.15
CA PRO A 77 1.60 10.96 8.59
C PRO A 77 2.74 11.82 9.14
N ASP A 78 3.82 11.20 9.64
CA ASP A 78 4.98 11.92 10.17
C ASP A 78 5.92 12.43 9.04
N GLY A 79 5.76 11.92 7.82
CA GLY A 79 6.66 12.20 6.70
C GLY A 79 6.03 12.83 5.46
N ILE A 80 4.69 12.94 5.38
CA ILE A 80 4.00 13.51 4.22
C ILE A 80 3.04 14.63 4.65
N ASP A 81 3.31 15.84 4.16
CA ASP A 81 2.40 16.97 4.30
C ASP A 81 1.01 16.64 3.75
N ASN A 82 -0.03 17.05 4.47
CA ASN A 82 -1.46 16.82 4.14
C ASN A 82 -1.93 15.37 4.27
N VAL A 83 -1.14 14.46 4.86
CA VAL A 83 -1.60 13.17 5.37
C VAL A 83 -1.67 13.26 6.90
N PHE A 84 -2.88 13.20 7.46
CA PHE A 84 -3.10 13.32 8.91
C PHE A 84 -3.12 11.97 9.62
N THR A 85 -3.65 10.96 8.95
CA THR A 85 -3.67 9.58 9.45
C THR A 85 -3.49 8.61 8.29
N CYS A 86 -2.99 7.42 8.60
CA CYS A 86 -3.00 6.26 7.74
C CYS A 86 -3.40 5.06 8.60
N GLU A 87 -4.64 4.61 8.46
CA GLU A 87 -5.20 3.49 9.24
C GLU A 87 -5.19 2.21 8.41
N ILE A 88 -4.58 1.15 8.95
CA ILE A 88 -4.56 -0.16 8.32
C ILE A 88 -5.76 -0.97 8.82
N ASN A 89 -6.69 -1.26 7.92
CA ASN A 89 -7.97 -1.90 8.24
C ASN A 89 -8.01 -3.39 7.95
N SER A 90 -7.00 -3.89 7.24
CA SER A 90 -6.90 -5.31 6.88
C SER A 90 -5.45 -5.69 6.61
N PHE A 91 -5.13 -6.92 6.97
CA PHE A 91 -3.89 -7.61 6.67
C PHE A 91 -4.24 -9.09 6.50
N TYR A 92 -4.07 -9.65 5.31
CA TYR A 92 -4.40 -11.06 5.08
C TYR A 92 -3.61 -11.68 3.93
N GLU A 93 -3.43 -13.00 4.02
CA GLU A 93 -2.85 -13.78 2.94
C GLU A 93 -3.83 -13.84 1.76
N ASN A 94 -3.37 -13.38 0.60
CA ASN A 94 -4.17 -13.26 -0.60
C ASN A 94 -3.35 -13.74 -1.78
N PRO A 95 -2.97 -15.02 -1.87
CA PRO A 95 -2.15 -15.51 -2.97
C PRO A 95 -2.78 -15.13 -4.32
N ASP A 96 -1.94 -14.92 -5.32
CA ASP A 96 -2.41 -14.58 -6.67
C ASP A 96 -3.37 -15.66 -7.18
N PRO A 97 -4.62 -15.33 -7.56
CA PRO A 97 -5.61 -16.34 -7.92
C PRO A 97 -5.24 -17.12 -9.18
N ASP A 98 -4.47 -16.52 -10.08
CA ASP A 98 -4.11 -17.13 -11.36
C ASP A 98 -2.87 -18.04 -11.25
N THR A 99 -1.86 -17.62 -10.49
CA THR A 99 -0.56 -18.31 -10.41
C THR A 99 -0.29 -18.98 -9.06
N GLY A 100 -1.06 -18.67 -8.03
CA GLY A 100 -0.78 -19.07 -6.65
C GLY A 100 0.45 -18.39 -6.04
N SER A 101 0.99 -17.35 -6.69
CA SER A 101 2.16 -16.62 -6.21
C SER A 101 1.90 -16.07 -4.80
N PRO A 102 2.86 -16.20 -3.87
CA PRO A 102 2.70 -15.68 -2.53
C PRO A 102 2.50 -14.17 -2.49
N ARG A 103 1.40 -13.77 -1.88
CA ARG A 103 0.99 -12.36 -1.77
C ARG A 103 0.22 -12.13 -0.48
N VAL A 104 0.50 -11.01 0.17
CA VAL A 104 -0.28 -10.48 1.29
C VAL A 104 -0.90 -9.17 0.87
N SER A 105 -2.15 -8.93 1.23
CA SER A 105 -2.85 -7.68 0.93
C SER A 105 -3.11 -6.90 2.21
N LEU A 106 -2.85 -5.59 2.14
CA LEU A 106 -3.21 -4.62 3.17
C LEU A 106 -4.21 -3.63 2.60
N PHE A 107 -5.10 -3.11 3.44
CA PHE A 107 -5.97 -1.99 3.08
C PHE A 107 -5.71 -0.82 4.02
N CYS A 108 -5.33 0.32 3.45
CA CYS A 108 -5.13 1.54 4.20
C CYS A 108 -6.18 2.60 3.86
N VAL A 109 -6.62 3.33 4.86
CA VAL A 109 -7.45 4.54 4.73
C VAL A 109 -6.62 5.70 5.21
N LEU A 110 -6.38 6.67 4.34
CA LEU A 110 -5.70 7.91 4.73
C LEU A 110 -6.75 8.95 5.10
N GLN A 111 -6.45 9.83 6.05
CA GLN A 111 -7.13 11.12 6.16
C GLN A 111 -6.23 12.21 5.61
N THR A 112 -6.76 13.02 4.70
CA THR A 112 -6.00 14.03 3.96
C THR A 112 -6.82 15.30 3.80
N ASN A 113 -6.17 16.42 3.50
CA ASN A 113 -6.86 17.61 3.00
C ASN A 113 -6.86 17.65 1.47
N ASP A 114 -7.81 18.39 0.90
CA ASP A 114 -7.90 18.63 -0.54
C ASP A 114 -6.73 19.47 -1.10
#